data_AF-A0A3B9L4M9-F1
#
_entry.id   AF-A0A3B9L4M9-F1
#
_cell.length_a   1.000
_cell.length_b   1.000
_cell.length_c   1.000
_cell.angle_alpha   90.00
_cell.angle_beta   90.00
_cell.angle_gamma   90.00
#
_symmetry.space_group_name_H-M   'P 1'
#
loop_
_entity.id
_entity.type
_entity.pdbx_description
1 polymer ?
#
loop_
_entity_poly.entity_id
_entity_poly.type
_entity_poly.pdbx_seq_one_letter_code
_entity_poly.pdbx_strand_id
1 'polypeptide(L)'
;MKAGIRGVAAAIVIGLGVWAWWHFQPQDLPDGFAAGNGRIEAVEIDIAARTAGRIREILVNEGDFVRAGQVLAKMDTAVLEAQLREAEAQLQRALIGIETAQSLVTQREAEKQAAEALIAQRKAELDAAQKRLARTRELASKNAASEAQLDDDRAAAAAAKAAVGAAEAQAAAAQAAIGRARSDVIASEASVEAARATIQRIQADI
;
A
#
# COMPACT_ATOMS: atom_id res chain seq x y z
N MET A 1 101.47 -25.79 -47.19
CA MET A 1 101.36 -25.28 -45.80
C MET A 1 100.18 -24.32 -45.54
N LYS A 2 99.04 -24.39 -46.26
CA LYS A 2 97.90 -23.43 -46.10
C LYS A 2 96.66 -24.00 -45.36
N ALA A 3 96.65 -25.29 -45.01
CA ALA A 3 95.51 -25.94 -44.36
C ALA A 3 95.47 -25.77 -42.82
N GLY A 4 96.63 -25.68 -42.15
CA GLY A 4 96.69 -25.53 -40.68
C GLY A 4 96.24 -24.17 -40.16
N ILE A 5 96.44 -23.09 -40.93
CA ILE A 5 96.09 -21.72 -40.52
C ILE A 5 94.56 -21.52 -40.49
N ARG A 6 93.81 -22.20 -41.36
CA ARG A 6 92.34 -22.12 -41.42
C ARG A 6 91.68 -22.82 -40.22
N GLY A 7 92.26 -23.91 -39.73
CA GLY A 7 91.79 -24.61 -38.53
C GLY A 7 91.99 -23.79 -37.25
N VAL A 8 93.12 -23.08 -37.14
CA VAL A 8 93.42 -22.20 -36.01
C VAL A 8 92.52 -20.97 -36.00
N ALA A 9 92.27 -20.35 -37.16
CA ALA A 9 91.35 -19.22 -37.26
C ALA A 9 89.91 -19.60 -36.86
N ALA A 10 89.43 -20.77 -37.28
CA ALA A 10 88.11 -21.27 -36.86
C ALA A 10 88.03 -21.54 -35.35
N ALA A 11 89.09 -22.10 -34.74
CA ALA A 11 89.16 -22.31 -33.30
C ALA A 11 89.16 -21.00 -32.50
N ILE A 12 89.81 -19.94 -33.02
CA ILE A 12 89.79 -18.61 -32.41
C ILE A 12 88.40 -17.99 -32.50
N VAL A 13 87.72 -18.10 -33.64
CA VAL A 13 86.35 -17.56 -33.80
C VAL A 13 85.36 -18.30 -32.89
N ILE A 14 85.47 -19.62 -32.78
CA ILE A 14 84.65 -20.42 -31.87
C ILE A 14 84.98 -20.05 -30.42
N GLY A 15 86.26 -19.93 -30.07
CA GLY A 15 86.69 -19.52 -28.73
C GLY A 15 86.19 -18.14 -28.35
N LEU A 16 86.25 -17.17 -29.27
CA LEU A 16 85.72 -15.82 -29.09
C LEU A 16 84.19 -15.81 -29.03
N GLY A 17 83.51 -16.67 -29.79
CA GLY A 17 82.06 -16.84 -29.73
C GLY A 17 81.60 -17.42 -28.39
N VAL A 18 82.30 -18.44 -27.88
CA VAL A 18 82.05 -19.02 -26.55
C VAL A 18 82.37 -18.03 -25.45
N TRP A 19 83.48 -17.29 -25.58
CA TRP A 19 83.86 -16.25 -24.61
C TRP A 19 82.83 -15.11 -24.57
N ALA A 20 82.38 -14.63 -25.73
CA ALA A 20 81.34 -13.63 -25.82
C ALA A 20 80.00 -14.16 -25.26
N TRP A 21 79.64 -15.42 -25.55
CA TRP A 21 78.44 -16.04 -24.99
C TRP A 21 78.51 -16.12 -23.46
N TRP A 22 79.65 -16.52 -22.89
CA TRP A 22 79.83 -16.53 -21.43
C TRP A 22 79.87 -15.14 -20.82
N HIS A 23 80.44 -14.15 -21.51
CA HIS A 23 80.54 -12.79 -20.98
C HIS A 23 79.25 -11.99 -21.11
N PHE A 24 78.41 -12.31 -22.09
CA PHE A 24 77.12 -11.67 -22.33
C PHE A 24 75.91 -12.52 -21.88
N GLN A 25 76.14 -13.63 -21.18
CA GLN A 25 75.04 -14.31 -20.47
C GLN A 25 74.47 -13.33 -19.43
N PRO A 26 73.15 -13.11 -19.40
CA PRO A 26 72.51 -12.26 -18.39
C PRO A 26 72.95 -12.74 -17.00
N GLN A 27 73.36 -11.82 -16.13
CA GLN A 27 73.70 -12.17 -14.75
C GLN A 27 72.50 -12.86 -14.10
N ASP A 28 72.69 -14.11 -13.68
CA ASP A 28 71.72 -14.78 -12.81
C ASP A 28 71.50 -13.93 -11.55
N LEU A 29 70.27 -13.89 -11.05
CA LEU A 29 69.91 -13.10 -9.87
C LEU A 29 70.83 -13.45 -8.68
N PRO A 30 71.23 -12.48 -7.82
CA PRO A 30 72.13 -12.74 -6.70
C PRO A 30 71.61 -13.86 -5.78
N ASP A 31 72.52 -14.65 -5.19
CA ASP A 31 72.18 -15.72 -4.26
C ASP A 31 71.21 -15.23 -3.16
N GLY A 32 70.03 -15.85 -3.10
CA GLY A 32 68.94 -15.50 -2.18
C GLY A 32 67.76 -14.75 -2.81
N PHE A 33 67.85 -14.33 -4.09
CA PHE A 33 66.75 -13.67 -4.80
C PHE A 33 66.15 -14.57 -5.89
N ALA A 34 64.84 -14.81 -5.80
CA ALA A 34 64.06 -15.51 -6.83
C ALA A 34 63.11 -14.51 -7.51
N ALA A 35 63.09 -14.49 -8.85
CA ALA A 35 62.10 -13.75 -9.62
C ALA A 35 60.92 -14.67 -9.97
N GLY A 36 59.70 -14.18 -9.78
CA GLY A 36 58.47 -14.89 -10.12
C GLY A 36 57.39 -13.91 -10.56
N ASN A 37 56.52 -14.34 -11.48
CA ASN A 37 55.36 -13.56 -11.88
C ASN A 37 54.25 -13.73 -10.83
N GLY A 38 53.87 -12.64 -10.18
CA GLY A 38 52.66 -12.58 -9.35
C GLY A 38 51.50 -12.02 -10.16
N ARG A 39 50.31 -12.62 -10.04
CA ARG A 39 49.05 -12.02 -10.51
C ARG A 39 48.23 -11.63 -9.31
N ILE A 40 47.80 -10.36 -9.28
CA ILE A 40 46.83 -9.89 -8.30
C ILE A 40 45.46 -10.30 -8.83
N GLU A 41 44.75 -11.11 -8.07
CA GLU A 41 43.38 -11.50 -8.36
C GLU A 41 42.45 -10.62 -7.50
N ALA A 42 41.46 -9.99 -8.12
CA ALA A 42 40.42 -9.24 -7.43
C ALA A 42 39.05 -9.86 -7.73
N VAL A 43 38.15 -9.86 -6.75
CA VAL A 43 36.76 -10.21 -6.98
C VAL A 43 36.05 -8.96 -7.45
N GLU A 44 35.64 -8.96 -8.71
CA GLU A 44 34.82 -7.91 -9.29
C GLU A 44 33.36 -8.13 -8.88
N ILE A 45 32.69 -7.04 -8.48
CA ILE A 45 31.27 -7.05 -8.10
C ILE A 45 30.57 -5.97 -8.90
N ASP A 46 29.66 -6.40 -9.77
CA ASP A 46 28.84 -5.48 -10.55
C ASP A 46 27.76 -4.86 -9.68
N ILE A 47 27.72 -3.53 -9.66
CA ILE A 47 26.68 -2.76 -8.98
C ILE A 47 25.72 -2.23 -10.05
N ALA A 48 24.47 -2.68 -10.00
CA ALA A 48 23.42 -2.25 -10.91
C ALA A 48 22.27 -1.58 -10.15
N ALA A 49 21.60 -0.64 -10.82
CA ALA A 49 20.38 -0.04 -10.30
C ALA A 49 19.25 -1.07 -10.26
N ARG A 50 18.43 -1.04 -9.19
CA ARG A 50 17.26 -1.93 -9.04
C ARG A 50 16.18 -1.63 -10.08
N THR A 51 16.02 -0.36 -10.45
CA THR A 51 15.02 0.15 -11.38
C THR A 51 15.68 0.95 -12.50
N ALA A 52 15.09 0.92 -13.69
CA ALA A 52 15.55 1.70 -14.82
C ALA A 52 15.25 3.19 -14.60
N GLY A 53 16.21 4.07 -14.91
CA GLY A 53 16.03 5.51 -14.77
C GLY A 53 17.22 6.31 -15.28
N ARG A 54 17.11 7.63 -15.22
CA ARG A 54 18.21 8.54 -15.56
C ARG A 54 19.06 8.79 -14.32
N ILE A 55 20.38 8.77 -14.48
CA ILE A 55 21.31 9.21 -13.43
C ILE A 55 21.32 10.74 -13.41
N ARG A 56 21.10 11.32 -12.23
CA ARG A 56 21.19 12.76 -11.99
C ARG A 56 22.63 13.19 -11.72
N GLU A 57 23.34 12.41 -10.91
CA GLU A 57 24.69 12.74 -10.44
C GLU A 57 25.47 11.45 -10.11
N ILE A 58 26.76 11.42 -10.44
CA ILE A 58 27.71 10.38 -10.00
C ILE A 58 28.64 11.05 -8.97
N LEU A 59 28.79 10.45 -7.79
CA LEU A 59 29.45 11.04 -6.62
C LEU A 59 30.87 10.55 -6.40
N VAL A 60 31.33 9.57 -7.18
CA VAL A 60 32.63 8.91 -7.05
C VAL A 60 33.30 8.81 -8.42
N ASN A 61 34.63 8.78 -8.43
CA ASN A 61 35.43 8.58 -9.62
C ASN A 61 36.11 7.21 -9.62
N GLU A 62 36.62 6.81 -10.78
CA GLU A 62 37.40 5.58 -10.92
C GLU A 62 38.67 5.64 -10.03
N GLY A 63 38.88 4.60 -9.24
CA GLY A 63 39.99 4.49 -8.28
C GLY A 63 39.68 4.97 -6.86
N ASP A 64 38.49 5.54 -6.60
CA ASP A 64 38.10 5.98 -5.26
C ASP A 64 37.82 4.79 -4.32
N PHE A 65 38.32 4.88 -3.08
CA PHE A 65 37.98 3.93 -2.02
C PHE A 65 36.58 4.22 -1.47
N VAL A 66 35.69 3.25 -1.55
CA VAL A 66 34.30 3.36 -1.07
C VAL A 66 34.03 2.45 0.11
N ARG A 67 33.07 2.84 0.97
CA ARG A 67 32.62 2.05 2.12
C ARG A 67 31.23 1.47 1.89
N ALA A 68 30.91 0.37 2.57
CA ALA A 68 29.57 -0.18 2.56
C ALA A 68 28.53 0.86 3.02
N GLY A 69 27.46 1.02 2.23
CA GLY A 69 26.41 2.01 2.47
C GLY A 69 26.70 3.42 1.94
N GLN A 70 27.87 3.67 1.33
CA GLN A 70 28.17 4.94 0.68
C GLN A 70 27.35 5.11 -0.61
N VAL A 71 26.74 6.28 -0.77
CA VAL A 71 26.01 6.62 -2.00
C VAL A 71 27.01 6.87 -3.13
N LEU A 72 26.92 6.11 -4.21
CA LEU A 72 27.82 6.19 -5.36
C LEU A 72 27.28 7.07 -6.48
N ALA A 73 25.96 7.04 -6.68
CA ALA A 73 25.25 7.85 -7.68
C ALA A 73 23.83 8.16 -7.18
N LYS A 74 23.25 9.24 -7.70
CA LYS A 74 21.87 9.63 -7.46
C LYS A 74 21.07 9.53 -8.76
N MET A 75 19.90 8.92 -8.68
CA MET A 75 18.94 8.86 -9.78
C MET A 75 18.10 10.14 -9.85
N ASP A 76 17.58 10.45 -11.04
CA ASP A 76 16.56 11.48 -11.21
C ASP A 76 15.19 10.93 -10.83
N THR A 77 14.72 11.31 -9.65
CA THR A 77 13.48 10.83 -9.02
C THR A 77 12.31 11.80 -9.21
N ALA A 78 12.43 12.86 -10.03
CA ALA A 78 11.40 13.90 -10.12
C ALA A 78 10.00 13.34 -10.50
N VAL A 79 9.96 12.31 -11.35
CA VAL A 79 8.71 11.61 -11.72
C VAL A 79 8.15 10.79 -10.55
N LEU A 80 9.01 10.07 -9.82
CA LEU A 80 8.60 9.29 -8.64
C LEU A 80 8.11 10.19 -7.51
N GLU A 81 8.75 11.34 -7.30
CA GLU A 81 8.29 12.34 -6.33
C GLU A 81 6.93 12.95 -6.72
N ALA A 82 6.69 13.17 -8.02
CA ALA A 82 5.38 13.63 -8.49
C ALA A 82 4.30 12.56 -8.27
N GLN A 83 4.60 11.29 -8.54
CA GLN A 83 3.72 10.15 -8.26
C GLN A 83 3.45 10.00 -6.75
N LEU A 84 4.47 10.23 -5.91
CA LEU A 84 4.31 10.21 -4.46
C LEU A 84 3.32 11.28 -4.00
N ARG A 85 3.48 12.53 -4.48
CA ARG A 85 2.54 13.62 -4.15
C ARG A 85 1.12 13.33 -4.63
N GLU A 86 0.96 12.70 -5.80
CA GLU A 86 -0.35 12.27 -6.29
C GLU A 86 -0.97 11.21 -5.36
N ALA A 87 -0.19 10.20 -4.97
CA ALA A 87 -0.65 9.14 -4.07
C ALA A 87 -1.00 9.67 -2.67
N GLU A 88 -0.24 10.64 -2.16
CA GLU A 88 -0.55 11.36 -0.92
C GLU A 88 -1.88 12.12 -1.01
N ALA A 89 -2.15 12.78 -2.13
CA ALA A 89 -3.44 13.45 -2.36
C ALA A 89 -4.60 12.44 -2.44
N GLN A 90 -4.37 11.26 -3.03
CA GLN A 90 -5.35 10.17 -3.04
C GLN A 90 -5.62 9.63 -1.62
N LEU A 91 -4.58 9.50 -0.79
CA LEU A 91 -4.74 9.14 0.63
C LEU A 91 -5.58 10.17 1.38
N GLN A 92 -5.32 11.47 1.18
CA GLN A 92 -6.14 12.53 1.79
C GLN A 92 -7.60 12.45 1.36
N ARG A 93 -7.86 12.21 0.06
CA ARG A 93 -9.23 11.97 -0.42
C ARG A 93 -9.87 10.76 0.26
N ALA A 94 -9.15 9.66 0.44
CA ALA A 94 -9.66 8.46 1.10
C ALA A 94 -9.98 8.72 2.58
N LEU A 95 -9.16 9.50 3.28
CA LEU A 95 -9.40 9.92 4.67
C LEU A 95 -10.68 10.77 4.79
N ILE A 96 -10.88 11.74 3.89
CA ILE A 96 -12.14 12.52 3.81
C ILE A 96 -13.34 11.59 3.53
N GLY A 97 -13.11 10.52 2.76
CA GLY A 97 -14.10 9.47 2.53
C GLY A 97 -14.59 8.81 3.83
N ILE A 98 -13.68 8.51 4.77
CA ILE A 98 -14.04 7.97 6.09
C ILE A 98 -14.93 8.96 6.85
N GLU A 99 -14.53 10.24 6.93
CA GLU A 99 -15.31 11.27 7.64
C GLU A 99 -16.72 11.42 7.05
N THR A 100 -16.82 11.39 5.72
CA THR A 100 -18.11 11.44 5.01
C THR A 100 -18.97 10.22 5.32
N ALA A 101 -18.37 9.02 5.32
CA ALA A 101 -19.08 7.78 5.66
C ALA A 101 -19.54 7.76 7.13
N GLN A 102 -18.71 8.26 8.06
CA GLN A 102 -19.08 8.40 9.47
C GLN A 102 -20.22 9.40 9.67
N SER A 103 -20.18 10.52 8.97
CA SER A 103 -21.26 11.52 8.98
C SER A 103 -22.58 10.92 8.51
N LEU A 104 -22.53 10.07 7.49
CA LEU A 104 -23.70 9.33 7.02
C LEU A 104 -24.23 8.36 8.09
N VAL A 105 -23.37 7.66 8.83
CA VAL A 105 -23.81 6.81 9.96
C VAL A 105 -24.57 7.64 10.99
N THR A 106 -24.03 8.78 11.40
CA THR A 106 -24.71 9.69 12.35
C THR A 106 -26.05 10.18 11.82
N GLN A 107 -26.13 10.52 10.53
CA GLN A 107 -27.39 10.88 9.89
C GLN A 107 -28.42 9.73 9.97
N ARG A 108 -28.02 8.49 9.68
CA ARG A 108 -28.91 7.33 9.75
C ARG A 108 -29.34 7.01 11.18
N GLU A 109 -28.48 7.24 12.16
CA GLU A 109 -28.83 7.10 13.57
C GLU A 109 -29.90 8.13 13.98
N ALA A 110 -29.79 9.38 13.54
CA ALA A 110 -30.82 10.39 13.74
C ALA A 110 -32.16 10.04 13.05
N GLU A 111 -32.10 9.51 11.82
CA GLU A 111 -33.30 9.03 11.10
C GLU A 111 -34.00 7.89 11.85
N LYS A 112 -33.23 6.94 12.40
CA LYS A 112 -33.77 5.87 13.23
C LYS A 112 -34.42 6.41 14.50
N GLN A 113 -33.79 7.36 15.18
CA GLN A 113 -34.37 7.99 16.37
C GLN A 113 -35.71 8.69 16.05
N ALA A 114 -35.79 9.38 14.91
CA ALA A 114 -37.05 9.97 14.45
C ALA A 114 -38.12 8.90 14.17
N ALA A 115 -37.74 7.76 13.59
CA ALA A 115 -38.66 6.64 13.38
C ALA A 115 -39.13 6.01 14.71
N GLU A 116 -38.26 5.89 15.71
CA GLU A 116 -38.63 5.42 17.05
C GLU A 116 -39.62 6.37 17.75
N ALA A 117 -39.42 7.68 17.61
CA ALA A 117 -40.37 8.68 18.10
C ALA A 117 -41.74 8.56 17.41
N LEU A 118 -41.75 8.30 16.10
CA LEU A 118 -42.98 8.05 15.35
C LEU A 118 -43.70 6.78 15.84
N ILE A 119 -42.97 5.70 16.14
CA ILE A 119 -43.55 4.49 16.74
C ILE A 119 -44.22 4.82 18.07
N ALA A 120 -43.56 5.59 18.94
CA ALA A 120 -44.12 5.99 20.22
C ALA A 120 -45.42 6.79 20.04
N GLN A 121 -45.45 7.73 19.10
CA GLN A 121 -46.66 8.47 18.73
C GLN A 121 -47.78 7.53 18.28
N ARG A 122 -47.51 6.63 17.32
CA ARG A 122 -48.51 5.68 16.79
C ARG A 122 -49.03 4.72 17.86
N LYS A 123 -48.18 4.31 18.80
CA LYS A 123 -48.59 3.46 19.95
C LYS A 123 -49.54 4.21 20.88
N ALA A 124 -49.31 5.50 21.14
CA ALA A 124 -50.23 6.32 21.91
C ALA A 124 -51.58 6.50 21.20
N GLU A 125 -51.57 6.71 19.88
CA GLU A 125 -52.79 6.78 19.06
C GLU A 125 -53.58 5.47 19.10
N LEU A 126 -52.89 4.33 18.99
CA LEU A 126 -53.50 3.00 19.11
C LEU A 126 -54.13 2.77 20.49
N ASP A 127 -53.43 3.12 21.58
CA ASP A 127 -53.96 2.99 22.95
C ASP A 127 -55.23 3.84 23.13
N ALA A 128 -55.24 5.08 22.64
CA ALA A 128 -56.42 5.93 22.67
C ALA A 128 -57.60 5.33 21.87
N ALA A 129 -57.34 4.80 20.67
CA ALA A 129 -58.34 4.15 19.84
C ALA A 129 -58.89 2.87 20.50
N GLN A 130 -58.03 2.06 21.12
CA GLN A 130 -58.42 0.85 21.85
C GLN A 130 -59.28 1.16 23.07
N LYS A 131 -58.92 2.19 23.85
CA LYS A 131 -59.73 2.65 24.99
C LYS A 131 -61.10 3.17 24.57
N ARG A 132 -61.17 3.87 23.43
CA ARG A 132 -62.44 4.32 22.84
C ARG A 132 -63.30 3.14 22.43
N LEU A 133 -62.74 2.19 21.66
CA LEU A 133 -63.43 0.97 21.26
C LEU A 133 -63.94 0.17 22.47
N ALA A 134 -63.13 0.02 23.52
CA ALA A 134 -63.54 -0.68 24.75
C ALA A 134 -64.76 -0.01 25.40
N ARG A 135 -64.76 1.33 25.48
CA ARG A 135 -65.87 2.12 26.01
C ARG A 135 -67.13 1.99 25.16
N THR A 136 -67.01 2.13 23.84
CA THR A 136 -68.13 2.00 22.91
C THR A 136 -68.72 0.59 22.95
N ARG A 137 -67.89 -0.44 23.11
CA ARG A 137 -68.34 -1.84 23.27
C ARG A 137 -69.14 -2.05 24.55
N GLU A 138 -68.74 -1.42 25.66
CA GLU A 138 -69.51 -1.46 26.91
C GLU A 138 -70.83 -0.68 26.82
N LEU A 139 -70.84 0.47 26.12
CA LEU A 139 -72.06 1.24 25.90
C LEU A 139 -73.03 0.51 24.97
N ALA A 140 -72.53 -0.11 23.90
CA ALA A 140 -73.33 -0.89 22.96
C ALA A 140 -74.00 -2.09 23.64
N SER A 141 -73.31 -2.79 24.57
CA SER A 141 -73.92 -3.89 25.33
C SER A 141 -75.04 -3.44 26.26
N LYS A 142 -75.08 -2.15 26.60
CA LYS A 142 -76.16 -1.49 27.36
C LYS A 142 -77.18 -0.77 26.46
N ASN A 143 -77.15 -0.99 25.14
CA ASN A 143 -77.96 -0.28 24.14
C ASN A 143 -77.81 1.26 24.15
N ALA A 144 -76.70 1.77 24.68
CA ALA A 144 -76.40 3.20 24.79
C ALA A 144 -75.50 3.74 23.66
N ALA A 145 -75.09 2.88 22.71
CA ALA A 145 -74.37 3.24 21.49
C ALA A 145 -74.89 2.41 20.31
N SER A 146 -74.79 2.95 19.08
CA SER A 146 -75.22 2.26 17.85
C SER A 146 -74.20 1.24 17.38
N GLU A 147 -74.64 0.21 16.64
CA GLU A 147 -73.72 -0.74 16.01
C GLU A 147 -72.77 -0.07 15.01
N ALA A 148 -73.26 0.91 14.24
CA ALA A 148 -72.41 1.71 13.35
C ALA A 148 -71.25 2.37 14.09
N GLN A 149 -71.49 2.95 15.28
CA GLN A 149 -70.44 3.56 16.09
C GLN A 149 -69.42 2.53 16.60
N LEU A 150 -69.88 1.32 16.95
CA LEU A 150 -69.00 0.23 17.37
C LEU A 150 -68.10 -0.24 16.22
N ASP A 151 -68.64 -0.36 15.01
CA ASP A 151 -67.88 -0.76 13.83
C ASP A 151 -66.91 0.33 13.38
N ASP A 152 -67.29 1.61 13.45
CA ASP A 152 -66.39 2.74 13.18
C ASP A 152 -65.19 2.75 14.15
N ASP A 153 -65.44 2.58 15.46
CA ASP A 153 -64.36 2.53 16.46
C ASP A 153 -63.48 1.28 16.30
N ARG A 154 -64.07 0.15 15.85
CA ARG A 154 -63.32 -1.07 15.54
C ARG A 154 -62.41 -0.85 14.34
N ALA A 155 -62.91 -0.23 13.27
CA ALA A 155 -62.13 0.12 12.10
C ALA A 155 -61.01 1.11 12.45
N ALA A 156 -61.28 2.12 13.28
CA ALA A 156 -60.29 3.08 13.75
C ALA A 156 -59.16 2.40 14.55
N ALA A 157 -59.49 1.49 15.47
CA ALA A 157 -58.47 0.74 16.22
C ALA A 157 -57.63 -0.18 15.32
N ALA A 158 -58.25 -0.83 14.33
CA ALA A 158 -57.53 -1.65 13.36
C ALA A 158 -56.59 -0.81 12.49
N ALA A 159 -57.04 0.37 12.03
CA ALA A 159 -56.22 1.31 11.27
C ALA A 159 -55.02 1.83 12.10
N ALA A 160 -55.24 2.21 13.36
CA ALA A 160 -54.16 2.62 14.26
C ALA A 160 -53.14 1.50 14.49
N LYS A 161 -53.59 0.23 14.59
CA LYS A 161 -52.71 -0.93 14.73
C LYS A 161 -51.86 -1.13 13.48
N ALA A 162 -52.46 -1.00 12.30
CA ALA A 162 -51.72 -1.05 11.04
C ALA A 162 -50.69 0.09 10.94
N ALA A 163 -51.02 1.29 11.40
CA ALA A 163 -50.10 2.43 11.43
C ALA A 163 -48.88 2.19 12.34
N VAL A 164 -49.07 1.53 13.50
CA VAL A 164 -47.94 1.10 14.34
C VAL A 164 -47.03 0.12 13.59
N GLY A 165 -47.61 -0.90 12.95
CA GLY A 165 -46.83 -1.87 12.18
C GLY A 165 -46.05 -1.24 11.03
N ALA A 166 -46.63 -0.25 10.34
CA ALA A 166 -45.93 0.53 9.30
C ALA A 166 -44.75 1.34 9.87
N ALA A 167 -44.94 1.99 11.02
CA ALA A 167 -43.87 2.74 11.70
C ALA A 167 -42.74 1.81 12.19
N GLU A 168 -43.08 0.62 12.70
CA GLU A 168 -42.10 -0.40 13.10
C GLU A 168 -41.28 -0.90 11.91
N ALA A 169 -41.92 -1.14 10.76
CA ALA A 169 -41.23 -1.49 9.52
C ALA A 169 -40.28 -0.37 9.04
N GLN A 170 -40.70 0.90 9.18
CA GLN A 170 -39.85 2.05 8.85
C GLN A 170 -38.61 2.13 9.75
N ALA A 171 -38.75 1.90 11.06
CA ALA A 171 -37.60 1.87 11.96
C ALA A 171 -36.66 0.69 11.68
N ALA A 172 -37.19 -0.48 11.30
CA ALA A 172 -36.39 -1.61 10.87
C ALA A 172 -35.59 -1.30 9.60
N ALA A 173 -36.20 -0.61 8.62
CA ALA A 173 -35.50 -0.13 7.43
C ALA A 173 -34.39 0.89 7.76
N ALA A 174 -34.66 1.84 8.66
CA ALA A 174 -33.65 2.78 9.14
C ALA A 174 -32.48 2.06 9.84
N GLN A 175 -32.77 1.05 10.67
CA GLN A 175 -31.74 0.23 11.30
C GLN A 175 -30.88 -0.54 10.30
N ALA A 176 -31.48 -1.08 9.24
CA ALA A 176 -30.74 -1.72 8.15
C ALA A 176 -29.87 -0.72 7.38
N ALA A 177 -30.36 0.51 7.19
CA ALA A 177 -29.59 1.58 6.56
C ALA A 177 -28.36 2.00 7.39
N ILE A 178 -28.45 2.01 8.72
CA ILE A 178 -27.27 2.19 9.61
C ILE A 178 -26.25 1.08 9.38
N GLY A 179 -26.71 -0.18 9.28
CA GLY A 179 -25.84 -1.32 9.00
C GLY A 179 -25.05 -1.14 7.70
N ARG A 180 -25.73 -0.74 6.62
CA ARG A 180 -25.09 -0.40 5.34
C ARG A 180 -24.08 0.76 5.49
N ALA A 181 -24.48 1.86 6.14
CA ALA A 181 -23.59 3.01 6.33
C ALA A 181 -22.33 2.64 7.11
N ARG A 182 -22.43 1.75 8.11
CA ARG A 182 -21.26 1.22 8.83
C ARG A 182 -20.36 0.35 7.93
N SER A 183 -20.94 -0.44 7.03
CA SER A 183 -20.16 -1.16 6.01
C SER A 183 -19.44 -0.21 5.07
N ASP A 184 -20.04 0.93 4.72
CA ASP A 184 -19.40 1.95 3.88
C ASP A 184 -18.19 2.61 4.59
N VAL A 185 -18.23 2.75 5.93
CA VAL A 185 -17.05 3.17 6.72
C VAL A 185 -15.92 2.16 6.57
N ILE A 186 -16.20 0.86 6.73
CA ILE A 186 -15.19 -0.21 6.57
C ILE A 186 -14.61 -0.20 5.15
N ALA A 187 -15.44 0.01 4.12
CA ALA A 187 -14.97 0.12 2.74
C ALA A 187 -14.06 1.35 2.52
N SER A 188 -14.36 2.46 3.20
CA SER A 188 -13.55 3.68 3.17
C SER A 188 -12.21 3.48 3.89
N GLU A 189 -12.18 2.77 5.02
CA GLU A 189 -10.96 2.36 5.72
C GLU A 189 -10.07 1.48 4.85
N ALA A 190 -10.65 0.49 4.16
CA ALA A 190 -9.92 -0.34 3.20
C ALA A 190 -9.30 0.49 2.05
N SER A 191 -10.01 1.53 1.60
CA SER A 191 -9.50 2.45 0.57
C SER A 191 -8.31 3.28 1.07
N VAL A 192 -8.32 3.69 2.34
CA VAL A 192 -7.17 4.36 3.00
C VAL A 192 -5.97 3.43 3.06
N GLU A 193 -6.18 2.16 3.42
CA GLU A 193 -5.09 1.18 3.49
C GLU A 193 -4.47 0.91 2.11
N ALA A 194 -5.31 0.79 1.07
CA ALA A 194 -4.84 0.64 -0.31
C ALA A 194 -4.01 1.87 -0.78
N ALA A 195 -4.44 3.08 -0.42
CA ALA A 195 -3.69 4.30 -0.73
C ALA A 195 -2.34 4.35 0.02
N ARG A 196 -2.29 3.94 1.28
CA ARG A 196 -1.04 3.80 2.06
C ARG A 196 -0.09 2.78 1.45
N ALA A 197 -0.59 1.62 1.05
CA ALA A 197 0.21 0.60 0.39
C ALA A 197 0.82 1.12 -0.93
N THR A 198 0.07 1.94 -1.67
CA THR A 198 0.57 2.58 -2.90
C THR A 198 1.70 3.57 -2.61
N ILE A 199 1.55 4.39 -1.57
CA ILE A 199 2.62 5.31 -1.11
C ILE A 199 3.87 4.54 -0.71
N GLN A 200 3.73 3.48 0.09
CA GLN A 200 4.86 2.65 0.53
C GLN A 200 5.59 2.00 -0.64
N ARG A 201 4.84 1.54 -1.66
CA ARG A 201 5.44 0.98 -2.88
C ARG A 201 6.27 2.04 -3.62
N ILE A 202 5.74 3.25 -3.80
CA ILE A 202 6.45 4.34 -4.48
C ILE A 202 7.69 4.77 -3.68
N GLN A 203 7.58 4.85 -2.35
CA GLN A 203 8.71 5.17 -1.47
C GLN A 203 9.81 4.10 -1.50
N ALA A 204 9.45 2.82 -1.70
CA ALA A 204 10.43 1.75 -1.85
C ALA A 204 11.17 1.77 -3.20
N ASP A 205 10.64 2.52 -4.17
CA ASP A 205 11.22 2.69 -5.51
C ASP A 205 12.08 3.98 -5.63
N ILE A 206 12.04 4.88 -4.63
CA ILE A 206 12.87 6.11 -4.51
C ILE A 206 14.18 5.79 -3.79
#